data_AF-A0A842LQM0-F1
#
_entry.id   AF-A0A842LQM0-F1
#
_cell.length_a   1.000
_cell.length_b   1.000
_cell.length_c   1.000
_cell.angle_alpha   90.00
_cell.angle_beta   90.00
_cell.angle_gamma   90.00
#
_symmetry.space_group_name_H-M   'P 1'
#
loop_
_entity.id
_entity.type
_entity.pdbx_description
1 polymer ?
#
loop_
_entity_poly.entity_id
_entity_poly.type
_entity_poly.pdbx_seq_one_letter_code
_entity_poly.pdbx_strand_id
1 'polypeptide(L)'
;MKLKKRKAIIDEELCDGCGLCVPSCHEGAIVIEDGKARIIEELCDGIGDCLRECPKGAIKIIEEEEEVDFQWPVKLRLIRADSPLLRTSKITFMADCSPVANPELVRKSFEEGAVLLLCPKFDELEEHERKIREIMERNRYDEIRVIRMVVPCCRGISSLIEKILHEKSSENLKEFIVFPDGRVQENL
;
A
#
# COMPACT_ATOMS: atom_id res chain seq x y z
N MET A 1 -2.97 13.05 -0.22
CA MET A 1 -1.69 13.05 0.54
C MET A 1 -0.53 13.15 -0.44
N LYS A 2 0.58 13.83 -0.11
CA LYS A 2 1.71 13.95 -1.04
C LYS A 2 2.63 12.73 -0.99
N LEU A 3 2.85 12.08 -2.13
CA LEU A 3 3.84 11.01 -2.30
C LEU A 3 4.85 11.38 -3.38
N LYS A 4 6.08 10.88 -3.24
CA LYS A 4 7.07 10.92 -4.31
C LYS A 4 6.81 9.74 -5.25
N LYS A 5 6.48 10.04 -6.51
CA LYS A 5 6.32 9.06 -7.59
C LYS A 5 7.53 9.14 -8.51
N ARG A 6 8.06 7.98 -8.89
CA ARG A 6 9.08 7.87 -9.94
C ARG A 6 8.38 7.62 -11.27
N LYS A 7 8.78 8.32 -12.34
CA LYS A 7 8.30 8.05 -13.69
C LYS A 7 9.38 8.22 -14.74
N ALA A 8 9.22 7.51 -15.87
CA ALA A 8 10.05 7.69 -17.04
C ALA A 8 9.57 8.89 -17.87
N ILE A 9 10.51 9.66 -18.39
CA ILE A 9 10.27 10.70 -19.39
C ILE A 9 11.16 10.46 -20.61
N ILE A 10 10.68 10.90 -21.78
CA ILE A 10 11.40 10.79 -23.05
C ILE A 10 11.84 12.18 -23.51
N ASP A 11 13.12 12.30 -23.82
CA ASP A 11 13.69 13.43 -24.54
C ASP A 11 13.45 13.24 -26.05
N GLU A 12 12.51 14.00 -26.59
CA GLU A 12 12.09 13.87 -28.00
C GLU A 12 13.19 14.24 -29.00
N GLU A 13 14.13 15.09 -28.61
CA GLU A 13 15.23 15.51 -29.49
C GLU A 13 16.24 14.38 -29.67
N LEU A 14 16.49 13.60 -28.62
CA LEU A 14 17.39 12.45 -28.65
C LEU A 14 16.74 11.17 -29.15
N CYS A 15 15.44 11.02 -28.95
CA CYS A 15 14.70 9.82 -29.37
C CYS A 15 14.66 9.73 -30.89
N ASP A 16 15.08 8.60 -31.48
CA ASP A 16 15.01 8.36 -32.93
C ASP A 16 13.88 7.38 -33.33
N GLY A 17 13.05 6.97 -32.37
CA GLY A 17 11.94 6.06 -32.62
C GLY A 17 12.32 4.59 -32.83
N CYS A 18 13.55 4.18 -32.51
CA CYS A 18 14.01 2.80 -32.77
C CYS A 18 13.19 1.69 -32.06
N GLY A 19 12.43 2.02 -31.02
CA GLY A 19 11.49 1.08 -30.38
C GLY A 19 12.10 0.06 -29.41
N LEU A 20 13.42 0.05 -29.20
CA LEU A 20 14.09 -0.94 -28.34
C LEU A 20 13.62 -0.91 -26.87
N CYS A 21 13.17 0.24 -26.39
CA CYS A 21 12.61 0.38 -25.05
C CYS A 21 11.23 -0.29 -24.87
N VAL A 22 10.46 -0.48 -25.95
CA VAL A 22 9.10 -1.02 -25.88
C VAL A 22 9.06 -2.44 -25.30
N PRO A 23 9.76 -3.45 -25.86
CA PRO A 23 9.73 -4.81 -25.33
C PRO A 23 10.36 -4.95 -23.94
N SER A 24 11.14 -3.97 -23.49
CA SER A 24 11.76 -3.96 -22.16
C SER A 24 10.80 -3.54 -21.04
N CYS A 25 9.70 -2.89 -21.39
CA CYS A 25 8.71 -2.44 -20.42
C CYS A 25 7.69 -3.56 -20.15
N HIS A 26 7.86 -4.25 -19.04
CA HIS A 26 6.96 -5.33 -18.61
C HIS A 26 5.52 -4.86 -18.36
N GLU A 27 5.34 -3.58 -18.01
CA GLU A 27 4.02 -2.97 -17.80
C GLU A 27 3.32 -2.55 -19.11
N GLY A 28 4.03 -2.59 -20.25
CA GLY A 28 3.49 -2.09 -21.52
C GLY A 28 3.29 -0.58 -21.56
N ALA A 29 3.98 0.18 -20.70
CA ALA A 29 3.84 1.62 -20.56
C ALA A 29 4.51 2.45 -21.67
N ILE A 30 5.13 1.82 -22.67
CA ILE A 30 5.88 2.51 -23.74
C ILE A 30 5.30 2.14 -25.10
N VAL A 31 4.96 3.15 -25.89
CA VAL A 31 4.46 3.00 -27.26
C VAL A 31 5.27 3.86 -28.22
N ILE A 32 5.21 3.54 -29.52
CA ILE A 32 5.74 4.42 -30.57
C ILE A 32 4.57 5.15 -31.23
N GLU A 33 4.59 6.48 -31.12
CA GLU A 33 3.62 7.39 -31.73
C GLU A 33 4.37 8.50 -32.46
N ASP A 34 3.93 8.85 -33.67
CA ASP A 34 4.57 9.86 -34.53
C ASP A 34 6.09 9.67 -34.71
N GLY A 35 6.52 8.40 -34.74
CA GLY A 35 7.94 8.02 -34.90
C GLY A 35 8.79 8.27 -33.65
N LYS A 36 8.19 8.48 -32.47
CA LYS A 36 8.88 8.70 -31.19
C LYS A 36 8.33 7.79 -30.10
N ALA A 37 9.15 7.51 -29.10
CA ALA A 37 8.68 6.81 -27.91
C ALA A 37 7.83 7.75 -27.05
N ARG A 38 6.69 7.25 -26.57
CA ARG A 38 5.79 7.91 -25.61
C ARG A 38 5.56 7.00 -24.41
N ILE A 39 5.38 7.60 -23.24
CA ILE A 39 5.09 6.90 -21.99
C ILE A 39 3.60 7.09 -21.69
N ILE A 40 2.91 5.97 -21.46
CA ILE A 40 1.57 5.96 -20.85
C ILE A 40 1.78 6.11 -19.35
N GLU A 41 1.56 7.32 -18.82
CA GLU A 41 1.94 7.68 -17.45
C GLU A 41 1.25 6.82 -16.37
N GLU A 42 0.03 6.34 -16.66
CA GLU A 42 -0.77 5.53 -15.76
C GLU A 42 -0.21 4.11 -15.57
N LEU A 43 0.51 3.60 -16.56
CA LEU A 43 1.12 2.26 -16.52
C LEU A 43 2.59 2.31 -16.09
N CYS A 44 3.21 3.51 -16.06
CA CYS A 44 4.61 3.65 -15.70
C CYS A 44 4.80 3.51 -14.18
N ASP A 45 5.45 2.42 -13.77
CA ASP A 45 5.83 2.15 -12.38
C ASP A 45 7.16 2.82 -11.95
N GLY A 46 7.90 3.38 -12.91
CA GLY A 46 9.18 4.03 -12.69
C GLY A 46 10.36 3.09 -12.38
N ILE A 47 10.25 1.78 -12.68
CA ILE A 47 11.31 0.80 -12.41
C ILE A 47 12.60 1.14 -13.16
N GLY A 48 12.46 1.54 -14.44
CA GLY A 48 13.54 2.09 -15.26
C GLY A 48 14.34 1.08 -16.10
N ASP A 49 13.80 -0.12 -16.38
CA ASP A 49 14.45 -1.10 -17.27
C ASP A 49 14.75 -0.50 -18.66
N CYS A 50 13.84 0.34 -19.17
CA CYS A 50 13.98 1.03 -20.45
C CYS A 50 15.20 1.95 -20.55
N LEU A 51 15.76 2.42 -19.42
CA LEU A 51 16.95 3.30 -19.41
C LEU A 51 18.14 2.65 -20.11
N ARG A 52 18.37 1.36 -19.87
CA ARG A 52 19.53 0.63 -20.40
C ARG A 52 19.37 0.26 -21.87
N GLU A 53 18.12 0.15 -22.32
CA GLU A 53 17.77 -0.25 -23.68
C GLU A 53 17.77 0.92 -24.67
N CYS A 54 17.83 2.17 -24.19
CA CYS A 54 17.86 3.33 -25.06
C CYS A 54 19.31 3.65 -25.50
N PRO A 55 19.71 3.33 -26.74
CA PRO A 55 21.08 3.61 -27.22
C PRO A 55 21.36 5.11 -27.36
N LYS A 56 20.31 5.95 -27.39
CA LYS A 56 20.41 7.40 -27.51
C LYS A 56 20.46 8.12 -26.16
N GLY A 57 20.27 7.40 -25.04
CA GLY A 57 20.15 8.04 -23.73
C GLY A 57 18.96 9.00 -23.61
N ALA A 58 17.91 8.79 -24.42
CA ALA A 58 16.74 9.66 -24.48
C ALA A 58 15.78 9.47 -23.29
N ILE A 59 15.98 8.47 -22.44
CA ILE A 59 15.08 8.14 -21.34
C ILE A 59 15.69 8.60 -20.02
N LYS A 60 14.90 9.26 -19.17
CA LYS A 60 15.29 9.65 -17.81
C LYS A 60 14.22 9.20 -16.81
N ILE A 61 14.63 8.86 -15.59
CA ILE A 61 13.70 8.67 -14.46
C ILE A 61 13.74 9.94 -13.62
N ILE A 62 12.57 10.50 -13.37
CA ILE A 62 12.38 11.66 -12.49
C ILE A 62 11.56 11.28 -11.27
N GLU A 63 11.69 12.09 -10.21
CA GLU A 63 10.85 12.03 -9.01
C GLU A 63 10.01 13.29 -8.94
N GLU A 64 8.70 13.14 -8.80
CA GLU A 64 7.75 14.24 -8.63
C GLU A 64 6.90 14.01 -7.38
N GLU A 65 6.50 15.10 -6.71
CA GLU A 65 5.52 15.04 -5.64
C GLU A 65 4.12 15.14 -6.22
N GLU A 66 3.31 14.12 -5.98
CA GLU A 66 1.93 14.02 -6.44
C GLU A 66 0.98 13.93 -5.25
N GLU A 67 -0.16 14.61 -5.32
CA GLU A 67 -1.26 14.35 -4.39
C GLU A 67 -2.01 13.11 -4.82
N VAL A 68 -1.90 12.06 -4.01
CA VAL A 68 -2.62 10.80 -4.23
C VAL A 68 -3.80 10.66 -3.27
N ASP A 69 -4.84 9.98 -3.74
CA ASP A 69 -6.04 9.58 -3.00
C ASP A 69 -6.07 8.07 -2.68
N PHE A 70 -5.03 7.33 -3.05
CA PHE A 70 -4.88 5.89 -2.77
C PHE A 70 -3.75 5.60 -1.77
N GLN A 71 -3.77 4.41 -1.17
CA GLN A 71 -2.69 3.91 -0.31
C GLN A 71 -2.00 2.69 -0.93
N TRP A 72 -0.70 2.80 -1.23
CA TRP A 72 0.15 1.67 -1.59
C TRP A 72 1.54 1.81 -0.96
N PRO A 73 2.09 0.76 -0.31
CA PRO A 73 1.52 -0.57 -0.14
C PRO A 73 0.47 -0.65 0.97
N VAL A 74 -0.46 -1.59 0.82
CA VAL A 74 -1.49 -1.90 1.83
C VAL A 74 -1.06 -3.01 2.79
N LYS A 75 0.00 -3.75 2.46
CA LYS A 75 0.47 -4.86 3.30
C LYS A 75 1.35 -4.37 4.43
N LEU A 76 1.04 -4.78 5.66
CA LEU A 76 1.80 -4.42 6.87
C LEU A 76 3.30 -4.68 6.70
N ARG A 77 3.68 -5.83 6.13
CA ARG A 77 5.09 -6.20 5.94
C ARG A 77 5.84 -5.35 4.90
N LEU A 78 5.12 -4.69 3.98
CA LEU A 78 5.71 -3.93 2.87
C LEU A 78 5.84 -2.44 3.19
N ILE A 79 5.04 -1.91 4.13
CA ILE A 79 5.07 -0.49 4.46
C ILE A 79 6.20 -0.17 5.44
N ARG A 80 6.86 0.96 5.22
CA ARG A 80 7.81 1.53 6.19
C ARG A 80 7.05 2.27 7.28
N ALA A 81 7.51 2.16 8.53
CA ALA A 81 6.84 2.80 9.67
C ALA A 81 6.89 4.33 9.66
N ASP A 82 7.81 4.92 8.89
CA ASP A 82 7.95 6.37 8.68
C ASP A 82 7.23 6.88 7.42
N SER A 83 6.47 6.01 6.74
CA SER A 83 5.76 6.35 5.51
C SER A 83 4.79 7.53 5.72
N PRO A 84 4.75 8.52 4.81
CA PRO A 84 3.74 9.58 4.84
C PRO A 84 2.31 9.04 4.90
N LEU A 85 2.06 7.86 4.30
CA LEU A 85 0.76 7.13 4.30
C LEU A 85 0.19 6.90 5.70
N LEU A 86 1.06 6.84 6.71
CA LEU A 86 0.71 6.55 8.08
C LEU A 86 0.41 7.81 8.91
N ARG A 87 0.56 9.01 8.33
CA ARG A 87 0.30 10.31 8.97
C ARG A 87 -1.18 10.67 8.93
N THR A 88 -1.99 9.82 9.53
CA THR A 88 -3.45 9.94 9.64
C THR A 88 -3.87 9.84 11.10
N SER A 89 -5.08 10.28 11.44
CA SER A 89 -5.62 10.13 12.81
C SER A 89 -6.15 8.73 13.09
N LYS A 90 -6.42 7.92 12.07
CA LYS A 90 -6.98 6.57 12.21
C LYS A 90 -6.15 5.54 11.46
N ILE A 91 -5.95 4.39 12.09
CA ILE A 91 -5.29 3.25 11.46
C ILE A 91 -6.15 1.99 11.63
N THR A 92 -6.20 1.17 10.59
CA THR A 92 -6.92 -0.09 10.56
C THR A 92 -5.97 -1.23 10.26
N PHE A 93 -5.88 -2.20 11.17
CA PHE A 93 -5.26 -3.51 10.92
C PHE A 93 -6.34 -4.48 10.49
N MET A 94 -6.29 -4.98 9.27
CA MET A 94 -7.35 -5.77 8.67
C MET A 94 -6.84 -7.12 8.20
N ALA A 95 -7.57 -8.19 8.53
CA ALA A 95 -7.27 -9.52 8.01
C ALA A 95 -7.50 -9.57 6.49
N ASP A 96 -6.59 -10.24 5.77
CA ASP A 96 -6.62 -10.36 4.29
C ASP A 96 -7.96 -10.80 3.68
N CYS A 97 -8.68 -11.63 4.40
CA CYS A 97 -9.94 -12.22 3.97
C CYS A 97 -11.15 -11.29 4.22
N SER A 98 -11.03 -10.33 5.14
CA SER A 98 -12.11 -9.39 5.47
C SER A 98 -12.53 -8.54 4.26
N PRO A 99 -11.61 -8.02 3.42
CA PRO A 99 -11.96 -7.31 2.19
C PRO A 99 -12.90 -8.05 1.24
N VAL A 100 -12.68 -9.35 1.08
CA VAL A 100 -13.46 -10.18 0.15
C VAL A 100 -14.83 -10.50 0.74
N ALA A 101 -14.89 -10.73 2.06
CA ALA A 101 -16.14 -11.01 2.75
C ALA A 101 -17.03 -9.77 2.91
N ASN A 102 -16.44 -8.58 3.08
CA ASN A 102 -17.17 -7.33 3.22
C ASN A 102 -16.41 -6.15 2.54
N PRO A 103 -16.65 -5.89 1.25
CA PRO A 103 -15.99 -4.81 0.51
C PRO A 103 -16.33 -3.41 1.02
N GLU A 104 -17.55 -3.20 1.53
CA GLU A 104 -17.99 -1.91 2.07
C GLU A 104 -17.16 -1.48 3.29
N LEU A 105 -16.79 -2.44 4.14
CA LEU A 105 -15.92 -2.20 5.28
C LEU A 105 -14.54 -1.70 4.86
N VAL A 106 -13.99 -2.21 3.75
CA VAL A 106 -12.73 -1.72 3.17
C VAL A 106 -12.87 -0.30 2.72
N ARG A 107 -13.90 -0.01 1.90
CA ARG A 107 -14.14 1.33 1.37
C ARG A 107 -14.20 2.36 2.50
N LYS A 108 -15.02 2.09 3.52
CA LYS A 108 -15.15 2.96 4.69
C LYS A 108 -13.83 3.13 5.44
N SER A 109 -13.05 2.06 5.63
CA SER A 109 -11.75 2.14 6.31
C SER A 109 -10.73 2.99 5.56
N PHE A 110 -10.68 2.92 4.22
CA PHE A 110 -9.79 3.76 3.39
C PHE A 110 -10.17 5.24 3.40
N GLU A 111 -11.48 5.55 3.42
CA GLU A 111 -11.97 6.93 3.49
C GLU A 111 -11.61 7.60 4.83
N GLU A 112 -11.43 6.82 5.89
CA GLU A 112 -11.25 7.32 7.25
C GLU A 112 -9.78 7.38 7.72
N GLY A 113 -8.87 6.66 7.07
CA GLY A 113 -7.47 6.62 7.47
C GLY A 113 -6.64 5.55 6.78
N ALA A 114 -5.53 5.17 7.40
CA ALA A 114 -4.62 4.16 6.84
C ALA A 114 -5.14 2.74 7.08
N VAL A 115 -5.04 1.86 6.07
CA VAL A 115 -5.44 0.45 6.15
C VAL A 115 -4.25 -0.46 5.88
N LEU A 116 -3.91 -1.31 6.85
CA LEU A 116 -2.84 -2.30 6.74
C LEU A 116 -3.41 -3.71 6.81
N LEU A 117 -3.21 -4.45 5.73
CA LEU A 117 -3.54 -5.86 5.63
C LEU A 117 -2.47 -6.73 6.28
N LEU A 118 -2.91 -7.71 7.05
CA LEU A 118 -2.07 -8.73 7.68
C LEU A 118 -2.77 -10.10 7.66
N CYS A 119 -2.01 -11.19 7.56
CA CYS A 119 -2.56 -12.53 7.72
C CYS A 119 -1.68 -13.39 8.63
N PRO A 120 -2.20 -13.84 9.79
CA PRO A 120 -1.41 -14.61 10.75
C PRO A 120 -1.14 -16.05 10.24
N LYS A 121 -1.76 -16.46 9.13
CA LYS A 121 -1.54 -17.75 8.48
C LYS A 121 -0.39 -17.72 7.46
N PHE A 122 -0.17 -16.58 6.80
CA PHE A 122 0.80 -16.45 5.72
C PHE A 122 2.04 -15.64 6.10
N ASP A 123 1.96 -14.89 7.19
CA ASP A 123 3.03 -14.05 7.68
C ASP A 123 3.52 -14.54 9.07
N GLU A 124 4.74 -14.16 9.45
CA GLU A 124 5.30 -14.45 10.76
C GLU A 124 4.78 -13.47 11.82
N LEU A 125 4.20 -13.99 12.91
CA LEU A 125 3.61 -13.18 13.98
C LEU A 125 4.61 -12.24 14.66
N GLU A 126 5.87 -12.69 14.84
CA GLU A 126 6.93 -11.88 15.43
C GLU A 126 7.26 -10.66 14.56
N GLU A 127 7.20 -10.80 13.23
CA GLU A 127 7.41 -9.70 12.30
C GLU A 127 6.25 -8.69 12.36
N HIS A 128 5.00 -9.17 12.45
CA HIS A 128 3.84 -8.30 12.67
C HIS A 128 4.00 -7.52 13.97
N GLU A 129 4.35 -8.19 15.07
CA GLU A 129 4.56 -7.55 16.37
C GLU A 129 5.59 -6.42 16.26
N ARG A 130 6.76 -6.73 15.71
CA ARG A 130 7.84 -5.76 15.51
C ARG A 130 7.38 -4.57 14.67
N LYS A 131 6.71 -4.81 13.54
CA LYS A 131 6.30 -3.76 12.60
C LYS A 131 5.22 -2.87 13.20
N ILE A 132 4.23 -3.44 13.88
CA ILE A 132 3.16 -2.68 14.54
C ILE A 132 3.76 -1.82 15.66
N ARG A 133 4.66 -2.37 16.49
CA ARG A 133 5.37 -1.58 17.52
C ARG A 133 6.10 -0.39 16.90
N GLU A 134 6.87 -0.61 15.83
CA GLU A 134 7.61 0.45 15.13
C GLU A 134 6.67 1.56 14.60
N ILE A 135 5.50 1.19 14.06
CA ILE A 135 4.49 2.15 13.58
C ILE A 135 3.93 2.96 14.75
N MET A 136 3.58 2.29 15.85
CA MET A 136 2.97 2.92 17.04
C MET A 136 3.95 3.82 17.81
N GLU A 137 5.25 3.53 17.77
CA GLU A 137 6.28 4.38 18.38
C GLU A 137 6.47 5.72 17.63
N ARG A 138 6.23 5.72 16.32
CA ARG A 138 6.47 6.88 15.44
C ARG A 138 5.22 7.73 15.21
N ASN A 139 4.03 7.16 15.40
CA ASN A 139 2.77 7.78 15.05
C ASN A 139 1.80 7.77 16.25
N ARG A 140 0.85 8.70 16.25
CA ARG A 140 -0.23 8.72 17.24
C ARG A 140 -1.57 8.69 16.52
N TYR A 141 -2.45 7.80 16.97
CA TYR A 141 -3.76 7.59 16.37
C TYR A 141 -4.86 7.85 17.39
N ASP A 142 -5.87 8.61 16.96
CA ASP A 142 -7.10 8.87 17.70
C ASP A 142 -8.00 7.62 17.71
N GLU A 143 -7.92 6.77 16.68
CA GLU A 143 -8.62 5.49 16.63
C GLU A 143 -7.76 4.40 15.99
N ILE A 144 -7.73 3.24 16.62
CA ILE A 144 -7.03 2.05 16.13
C ILE A 144 -8.08 0.96 15.94
N ARG A 145 -8.23 0.48 14.70
CA ARG A 145 -9.17 -0.59 14.37
C ARG A 145 -8.46 -1.91 14.16
N VAL A 146 -9.08 -2.98 14.65
CA VAL A 146 -8.70 -4.35 14.30
C VAL A 146 -9.89 -5.02 13.66
N ILE A 147 -9.75 -5.37 12.39
CA ILE A 147 -10.80 -6.02 11.61
C ILE A 147 -10.36 -7.45 11.33
N ARG A 148 -10.87 -8.38 12.13
CA ARG A 148 -10.53 -9.80 12.02
C ARG A 148 -11.68 -10.62 11.47
N MET A 149 -11.35 -11.76 10.85
CA MET A 149 -12.36 -12.70 10.37
C MET A 149 -12.63 -13.81 11.40
N VAL A 150 -13.84 -14.36 11.44
CA VAL A 150 -14.18 -15.58 12.21
C VAL A 150 -13.62 -16.81 11.49
N VAL A 151 -12.32 -17.01 11.62
CA VAL A 151 -11.57 -18.15 11.08
C VAL A 151 -10.54 -18.63 12.09
N PRO A 152 -10.05 -19.89 12.00
CA PRO A 152 -9.14 -20.44 12.99
C PRO A 152 -7.86 -19.63 13.23
N CYS A 153 -7.34 -18.94 12.20
CA CYS A 153 -6.06 -18.23 12.26
C CYS A 153 -6.13 -16.83 12.90
N CYS A 154 -7.27 -16.13 12.79
CA CYS A 154 -7.38 -14.73 13.25
C CYS A 154 -7.65 -14.58 14.75
N ARG A 155 -7.86 -15.70 15.46
CA ARG A 155 -8.19 -15.68 16.90
C ARG A 155 -7.14 -15.02 17.79
N GLY A 156 -5.86 -15.07 17.39
CA GLY A 156 -4.76 -14.50 18.17
C GLY A 156 -4.37 -13.06 17.83
N ILE A 157 -4.94 -12.46 16.78
CA ILE A 157 -4.55 -11.11 16.34
C ILE A 157 -4.97 -10.05 17.34
N SER A 158 -6.19 -10.13 17.85
CA SER A 158 -6.72 -9.12 18.78
C SER A 158 -5.89 -9.07 20.05
N SER A 159 -5.60 -10.22 20.65
CA SER A 159 -4.73 -10.32 21.82
C SER A 159 -3.30 -9.84 21.55
N LEU A 160 -2.77 -10.07 20.34
CA LEU A 160 -1.47 -9.55 19.95
C LEU A 160 -1.49 -8.02 19.90
N ILE A 161 -2.49 -7.43 19.25
CA ILE A 161 -2.60 -5.98 19.12
C ILE A 161 -2.86 -5.33 20.47
N GLU A 162 -3.76 -5.88 21.30
CA GLU A 162 -3.98 -5.46 22.69
C GLU A 162 -2.68 -5.48 23.51
N LYS A 163 -1.84 -6.52 23.37
CA LYS A 163 -0.54 -6.59 24.05
C LYS A 163 0.46 -5.54 23.53
N ILE A 164 0.38 -5.18 22.25
CA ILE A 164 1.27 -4.19 21.65
C ILE A 164 0.88 -2.78 22.05
N LEU A 165 -0.42 -2.50 22.05
CA LEU A 165 -1.00 -1.24 22.51
C LEU A 165 -0.88 -1.19 24.03
N HIS A 166 0.16 -0.52 24.54
CA HIS A 166 0.27 -0.21 25.98
C HIS A 166 -1.07 0.35 26.53
N GLU A 167 -1.29 0.29 27.85
CA GLU A 167 -2.54 0.70 28.53
C GLU A 167 -3.11 2.07 28.10
N LYS A 168 -2.30 2.99 27.56
CA LYS A 168 -2.75 4.30 27.08
C LYS A 168 -3.36 4.30 25.66
N SER A 169 -3.03 3.32 24.82
CA SER A 169 -3.56 3.23 23.44
C SER A 169 -4.71 2.24 23.32
N SER A 170 -4.96 1.41 24.34
CA SER A 170 -6.06 0.47 24.37
C SER A 170 -7.43 1.14 24.46
N GLU A 171 -7.54 2.36 24.99
CA GLU A 171 -8.81 3.11 25.05
C GLU A 171 -9.31 3.52 23.66
N ASN A 172 -8.41 3.63 22.67
CA ASN A 172 -8.74 4.02 21.29
C ASN A 172 -8.91 2.80 20.37
N LEU A 173 -8.82 1.58 20.92
CA LEU A 173 -8.92 0.33 20.17
C LEU A 173 -10.39 -0.03 19.92
N LYS A 174 -10.74 -0.31 18.67
CA LYS A 174 -12.04 -0.88 18.27
C LYS A 174 -11.85 -2.17 17.50
N GLU A 175 -12.57 -3.21 17.90
CA GLU A 175 -12.52 -4.50 17.22
C GLU A 175 -13.79 -4.73 16.37
N PHE A 176 -13.60 -5.11 15.11
CA PHE A 176 -14.67 -5.55 14.21
C PHE A 176 -14.42 -7.00 13.80
N ILE A 177 -15.47 -7.81 13.92
CA ILE A 177 -15.45 -9.24 13.65
C ILE A 177 -16.27 -9.49 12.38
N VAL A 178 -15.60 -9.90 11.31
CA VAL A 178 -16.21 -10.24 10.02
C VAL A 178 -16.48 -11.74 9.94
N PHE A 179 -17.72 -12.11 9.68
CA PHE A 179 -18.12 -13.51 9.49
C PHE A 179 -17.91 -13.95 8.04
N PRO A 180 -17.77 -15.27 7.76
CA PRO A 180 -17.63 -15.76 6.39
C PRO A 180 -18.77 -15.40 5.43
N ASP A 181 -19.96 -15.09 5.97
CA ASP A 181 -21.12 -14.63 5.21
C ASP A 181 -21.18 -13.09 5.03
N GLY A 182 -20.13 -12.37 5.44
CA GLY A 182 -20.00 -10.93 5.30
C GLY A 182 -20.64 -10.10 6.41
N ARG A 183 -21.36 -10.72 7.36
CA ARG A 183 -21.86 -9.99 8.54
C ARG A 183 -20.70 -9.43 9.37
N VAL A 184 -20.94 -8.30 10.03
CA VAL A 184 -19.94 -7.64 10.89
C VAL A 184 -20.54 -7.44 12.28
N GLN A 185 -19.76 -7.74 13.31
CA GLN A 185 -20.06 -7.43 14.69
C GLN A 185 -18.93 -6.57 15.27
N GLU A 186 -19.28 -5.42 15.85
CA GLU A 186 -18.35 -4.62 16.65
C GLU A 186 -18.27 -5.22 18.06
N ASN A 187 -17.05 -5.42 18.56
CA ASN A 187 -16.78 -5.89 19.91
C ASN A 187 -16.23 -4.70 20.71
N LEU A 188 -16.90 -4.38 21.82
CA LEU A 188 -16.55 -3.30 22.74
C LEU A 188 -15.53 -3.77 23.78
#